data_AF-A0A944UH96-F1
#
_entry.id   AF-A0A944UH96-F1
#
_cell.length_a   1.000
_cell.length_b   1.000
_cell.length_c   1.000
_cell.angle_alpha   90.00
_cell.angle_beta   90.00
_cell.angle_gamma   90.00
#
_symmetry.space_group_name_H-M   'P 1'
#
loop_
_entity.id
_entity.type
_entity.pdbx_description
1 polymer ?
#
loop_
_entity_poly.entity_id
_entity_poly.type
_entity_poly.pdbx_seq_one_letter_code
_entity_poly.pdbx_strand_id
1 'polypeptide(L)'
;MRNFFNWVSDRQLSVRILEGLRQNIIPGLILWLVGLGLVGTYYLVESARPLFLQIITWKQDYGYLYSAFSTALFGGLLPFVFMRLTGRGGRGSLFLSGFIFVIYWAFRGIDVDAFYRLQAMIFGNGVNWQTIVCKVLVDQFVYCFFWATPVTALFYAWMDVGFSVKRLKAEKSWSEILDLILIFTVSTWMVWIPGTAIIYSLPSPLQIPLFNLTLCFFVILVSLFGNQSKDHGEEL
;
A
#
# COMPACT_ATOMS: atom_id res chain seq x y z
N MET A 1 -0.36 -30.64 -4.79
CA MET A 1 -1.70 -30.01 -4.62
C MET A 1 -2.41 -30.42 -3.33
N ARG A 2 -2.56 -31.72 -3.00
CA ARG A 2 -3.19 -32.17 -1.72
C ARG A 2 -2.52 -31.60 -0.45
N ASN A 3 -1.18 -31.56 -0.39
CA ASN A 3 -0.46 -30.98 0.75
C ASN A 3 -0.59 -29.45 0.86
N PHE A 4 -0.76 -28.74 -0.26
CA PHE A 4 -0.98 -27.29 -0.25
C PHE A 4 -2.39 -26.96 0.28
N PHE A 5 -3.41 -27.69 -0.19
CA PHE A 5 -4.78 -27.52 0.31
C PHE A 5 -4.90 -27.89 1.79
N ASN A 6 -4.22 -28.95 2.24
CA ASN A 6 -4.18 -29.30 3.66
C ASN A 6 -3.44 -28.24 4.50
N TRP A 7 -2.36 -27.65 3.99
CA TRP A 7 -1.64 -26.55 4.63
C TRP A 7 -2.48 -25.26 4.75
N VAL A 8 -3.24 -24.91 3.70
CA VAL A 8 -4.22 -23.79 3.73
C VAL A 8 -5.35 -24.06 4.73
N SER A 9 -5.78 -25.32 4.85
CA SER A 9 -6.89 -25.75 5.71
C SER A 9 -6.51 -25.80 7.20
N ASP A 10 -5.33 -26.31 7.55
CA ASP A 10 -4.90 -26.50 8.96
C ASP A 10 -4.70 -25.18 9.71
N ARG A 11 -4.43 -24.08 9.00
CA ARG A 11 -4.14 -22.75 9.57
C ARG A 11 -5.27 -21.72 9.39
N GLN A 12 -6.47 -22.17 8.99
CA GLN A 12 -7.64 -21.31 8.72
C GLN A 12 -7.32 -20.14 7.76
N LEU A 13 -6.37 -20.34 6.84
CA LEU A 13 -5.83 -19.29 5.98
C LEU A 13 -6.93 -18.69 5.09
N SER A 14 -7.80 -19.54 4.54
CA SER A 14 -8.93 -19.14 3.71
C SER A 14 -9.93 -18.23 4.44
N VAL A 15 -10.21 -18.54 5.72
CA VAL A 15 -11.10 -17.74 6.57
C VAL A 15 -10.50 -16.36 6.82
N ARG A 16 -9.20 -16.31 7.16
CA ARG A 16 -8.47 -15.05 7.40
C ARG A 16 -8.38 -14.18 6.14
N ILE A 17 -8.17 -14.79 4.97
CA ILE A 17 -8.20 -14.08 3.69
C ILE A 17 -9.58 -13.50 3.43
N LEU A 18 -10.64 -14.29 3.62
CA LEU A 18 -12.01 -13.82 3.40
C LEU A 18 -12.39 -12.68 4.34
N GLU A 19 -11.99 -12.76 5.61
CA GLU A 19 -12.19 -11.69 6.58
C GLU A 19 -11.44 -10.42 6.18
N GLY A 20 -10.18 -10.53 5.77
CA GLY A 20 -9.40 -9.40 5.25
C GLY A 20 -10.05 -8.75 4.02
N LEU A 21 -10.57 -9.56 3.08
CA LEU A 21 -11.29 -9.04 1.91
C LEU A 21 -12.56 -8.27 2.32
N ARG A 22 -13.34 -8.80 3.27
CA ARG A 22 -14.54 -8.13 3.79
C ARG A 22 -14.21 -6.83 4.50
N GLN A 23 -13.14 -6.79 5.29
CA GLN A 23 -12.70 -5.57 5.97
C GLN A 23 -12.21 -4.50 4.98
N ASN A 24 -11.63 -4.92 3.85
CA ASN A 24 -11.06 -4.02 2.86
C ASN A 24 -12.05 -3.51 1.81
N ILE A 25 -13.26 -4.08 1.69
CA ILE A 25 -14.20 -3.69 0.62
C ILE A 25 -14.70 -2.25 0.76
N ILE A 26 -15.06 -1.81 1.97
CA ILE A 26 -15.55 -0.45 2.22
C ILE A 26 -14.42 0.58 2.03
N PRO A 27 -13.24 0.41 2.67
CA PRO A 27 -12.06 1.21 2.34
C PRO A 27 -11.77 1.27 0.84
N GLY A 28 -11.82 0.11 0.16
CA GLY A 28 -11.57 -0.01 -1.27
C GLY A 28 -12.52 0.83 -2.11
N LEU A 29 -13.83 0.71 -1.88
CA LEU A 29 -14.84 1.48 -2.61
C LEU A 29 -14.63 2.99 -2.46
N ILE A 30 -14.37 3.47 -1.24
CA ILE A 30 -14.09 4.89 -0.98
C ILE A 30 -12.85 5.33 -1.75
N LEU A 31 -11.78 4.53 -1.72
CA LEU A 31 -10.53 4.82 -2.43
C LEU A 31 -10.74 4.90 -3.94
N TRP A 32 -11.52 3.99 -4.52
CA TRP A 32 -11.77 3.99 -5.96
C TRP A 32 -12.58 5.22 -6.38
N LEU A 33 -13.59 5.60 -5.59
CA LEU A 33 -14.39 6.81 -5.86
C LEU A 33 -13.53 8.08 -5.78
N VAL A 34 -12.69 8.20 -4.74
CA VAL A 34 -11.76 9.34 -4.61
C VAL A 34 -10.74 9.35 -5.74
N GLY A 35 -10.15 8.20 -6.07
CA GLY A 35 -9.18 8.07 -7.16
C GLY A 35 -9.78 8.42 -8.52
N LEU A 36 -10.94 7.85 -8.86
CA LEU A 36 -11.67 8.17 -10.09
C LEU A 36 -12.11 9.64 -10.14
N GLY A 37 -12.50 10.21 -9.00
CA GLY A 37 -12.81 11.64 -8.89
C GLY A 37 -11.59 12.52 -9.22
N LEU A 38 -10.40 12.18 -8.72
CA LEU A 38 -9.16 12.89 -9.04
C LEU A 38 -8.76 12.73 -10.51
N VAL A 39 -8.86 11.52 -11.06
CA VAL A 39 -8.61 11.24 -12.48
C VAL A 39 -9.59 12.03 -13.36
N GLY A 40 -10.89 11.99 -13.04
CA GLY A 40 -11.92 12.75 -13.74
C GLY A 40 -11.67 14.25 -13.67
N THR A 41 -11.25 14.76 -12.51
CA THR A 41 -10.90 16.18 -12.34
C THR A 41 -9.74 16.58 -13.25
N TYR A 42 -8.69 15.74 -13.34
CA TYR A 42 -7.55 16.01 -14.22
C TYR A 42 -7.93 16.11 -15.71
N TYR A 43 -8.81 15.21 -16.19
CA TYR A 43 -9.19 15.16 -17.60
C TYR A 43 -10.33 16.10 -17.98
N LEU A 44 -11.29 16.34 -17.09
CA LEU A 44 -12.55 17.03 -17.41
C LEU A 44 -12.64 18.46 -16.87
N VAL A 45 -11.85 18.82 -15.84
CA VAL A 45 -11.96 20.13 -15.17
C VAL A 45 -10.77 21.01 -15.52
N GLU A 46 -10.97 21.88 -16.51
CA GLU A 46 -9.92 22.78 -17.00
C GLU A 46 -9.37 23.72 -15.91
N SER A 47 -10.23 24.22 -15.02
CA SER A 47 -9.84 25.12 -13.93
C SER A 47 -8.89 24.47 -12.91
N ALA A 48 -8.89 23.14 -12.80
CA ALA A 48 -8.01 22.40 -11.89
C ALA A 48 -6.65 22.06 -12.53
N ARG A 49 -6.53 22.16 -13.87
CA ARG A 49 -5.32 21.80 -14.63
C ARG A 49 -4.04 22.48 -14.12
N PRO A 50 -4.02 23.79 -13.74
CA PRO A 50 -2.81 24.44 -13.23
C PRO A 50 -2.22 23.75 -12.00
N LEU A 51 -3.06 23.24 -11.09
CA LEU A 51 -2.61 22.53 -9.89
C LEU A 51 -1.90 21.22 -10.25
N PHE A 52 -2.49 20.43 -11.16
CA PHE A 52 -1.86 19.19 -11.63
C PHE A 52 -0.56 19.45 -12.38
N LEU A 53 -0.49 20.50 -13.21
CA LEU A 53 0.73 20.88 -13.91
C LEU A 53 1.84 21.28 -12.94
N GLN A 54 1.52 22.01 -11.86
CA GLN A 54 2.49 22.34 -10.83
C GLN A 54 3.05 21.08 -10.16
N ILE A 55 2.19 20.11 -9.83
CA ILE A 55 2.62 18.81 -9.27
C ILE A 55 3.51 18.05 -10.26
N ILE A 56 3.17 18.06 -11.55
CA ILE A 56 3.98 17.46 -12.62
C ILE A 56 5.37 18.11 -12.65
N THR A 57 5.44 19.44 -12.65
CA THR A 57 6.70 20.19 -12.62
C THR A 57 7.55 19.81 -11.41
N TRP A 58 6.99 19.81 -10.20
CA TRP A 58 7.71 19.37 -9.01
C TRP A 58 8.23 17.93 -9.12
N LYS A 59 7.42 17.01 -9.66
CA LYS A 59 7.84 15.62 -9.85
C LYS A 59 9.00 15.50 -10.85
N GLN A 60 8.98 16.32 -11.90
CA GLN A 60 10.00 16.34 -12.95
C GLN A 60 11.30 16.97 -12.45
N ASP A 61 11.21 18.11 -11.76
CA ASP A 61 12.37 18.87 -11.26
C ASP A 61 13.13 18.10 -10.16
N TYR A 62 12.40 17.47 -9.24
CA TYR A 62 12.99 16.81 -8.07
C TYR A 62 13.10 15.28 -8.21
N GLY A 63 12.51 14.67 -9.26
CA GLY A 63 12.71 13.26 -9.59
C GLY A 63 12.39 12.30 -8.43
N TYR A 64 13.38 11.50 -8.02
CA TYR A 64 13.26 10.55 -6.91
C TYR A 64 13.18 11.22 -5.54
N LEU A 65 13.73 12.43 -5.38
CA LEU A 65 13.67 13.18 -4.13
C LEU A 65 12.22 13.54 -3.80
N TYR A 66 11.44 13.97 -4.81
CA TYR A 66 10.00 14.17 -4.67
C TYR A 66 9.32 12.89 -4.20
N SER A 67 9.62 11.76 -4.83
CA SER A 67 9.00 10.46 -4.52
C SER A 67 9.32 10.02 -3.10
N ALA A 68 10.56 10.22 -2.64
CA ALA A 68 10.97 9.94 -1.27
C ALA A 68 10.18 10.80 -0.27
N PHE A 69 10.17 12.12 -0.43
CA PHE A 69 9.50 13.02 0.51
C PHE A 69 7.98 12.85 0.53
N SER A 70 7.35 12.79 -0.66
CA SER A 70 5.90 12.62 -0.75
C SER A 70 5.46 11.29 -0.16
N THR A 71 6.17 10.20 -0.44
CA THR A 71 5.81 8.88 0.12
C THR A 71 6.09 8.80 1.62
N ALA A 72 7.18 9.40 2.09
CA ALA A 72 7.46 9.51 3.52
C ALA A 72 6.37 10.28 4.26
N LEU A 73 5.85 11.36 3.65
CA LEU A 73 4.76 12.16 4.21
C LEU A 73 3.44 11.39 4.24
N PHE A 74 2.99 10.88 3.09
CA PHE A 74 1.67 10.28 2.92
C PHE A 74 1.60 8.81 3.36
N GLY A 75 2.65 8.01 3.14
CA GLY A 75 2.71 6.62 3.59
C GLY A 75 3.20 6.45 5.03
N GLY A 76 4.06 7.36 5.50
CA GLY A 76 4.70 7.28 6.81
C GLY A 76 4.11 8.23 7.84
N LEU A 77 4.42 9.53 7.70
CA LEU A 77 4.20 10.54 8.73
C LEU A 77 2.70 10.78 9.01
N LEU A 78 1.89 11.01 7.98
CA LEU A 78 0.46 11.29 8.14
C LEU A 78 -0.29 10.12 8.80
N PRO A 79 -0.16 8.86 8.32
CA PRO A 79 -0.77 7.72 9.00
C PRO A 79 -0.26 7.54 10.42
N PHE A 80 1.04 7.72 10.66
CA PHE A 80 1.63 7.61 12.00
C PHE A 80 1.03 8.64 12.97
N VAL A 81 0.94 9.91 12.57
CA VAL A 81 0.32 10.98 13.37
C VAL A 81 -1.16 10.69 13.59
N PHE A 82 -1.89 10.27 12.57
CA PHE A 82 -3.31 9.92 12.68
C PHE A 82 -3.55 8.80 13.69
N MET A 83 -2.81 7.70 13.59
CA MET A 83 -2.92 6.58 14.54
C MET A 83 -2.55 7.02 15.96
N ARG A 84 -1.60 7.95 16.11
CA ARG A 84 -1.20 8.48 17.42
C ARG A 84 -2.27 9.35 18.05
N LEU A 85 -2.87 10.25 17.29
CA LEU A 85 -3.92 11.17 17.75
C LEU A 85 -5.21 10.42 18.10
N THR A 86 -5.49 9.32 17.40
CA THR A 86 -6.69 8.51 17.63
C THR A 86 -6.48 7.37 18.64
N GLY A 87 -5.31 7.29 19.28
CA GLY A 87 -5.01 6.23 20.26
C GLY A 87 -4.87 4.83 19.66
N ARG A 88 -4.82 4.71 18.32
CA ARG A 88 -4.69 3.45 17.57
C ARG A 88 -3.23 3.00 17.39
N GLY A 89 -2.26 3.82 17.81
CA GLY A 89 -0.83 3.48 17.77
C GLY A 89 -0.38 2.61 18.95
N GLY A 90 0.52 1.65 18.70
CA GLY A 90 1.08 0.76 19.74
C GLY A 90 1.90 1.48 20.81
N ARG A 91 2.09 0.83 21.98
CA ARG A 91 2.73 1.39 23.20
C ARG A 91 4.28 1.38 23.21
N GLY A 92 4.95 1.34 22.06
CA GLY A 92 6.42 1.21 21.96
C GLY A 92 7.21 2.53 22.00
N SER A 93 8.55 2.45 21.95
CA SER A 93 9.46 3.61 21.84
C SER A 93 9.09 4.51 20.65
N LEU A 94 8.50 5.66 20.97
CA LEU A 94 7.74 6.52 20.05
C LEU A 94 8.57 7.17 18.96
N PHE A 95 9.73 7.72 19.32
CA PHE A 95 10.51 8.56 18.41
C PHE A 95 11.37 7.75 17.44
N LEU A 96 12.07 6.73 17.95
CA LEU A 96 12.95 5.92 17.10
C LEU A 96 12.14 5.07 16.11
N SER A 97 11.02 4.48 16.56
CA SER A 97 10.17 3.66 15.70
C SER A 97 9.48 4.51 14.62
N GLY A 98 8.96 5.69 15.00
CA GLY A 98 8.37 6.63 14.04
C GLY A 98 9.39 7.14 13.02
N PHE A 99 10.62 7.44 13.45
CA PHE A 99 11.69 7.88 12.56
C PHE A 99 12.08 6.80 11.54
N ILE A 100 12.32 5.57 12.00
CA ILE A 100 12.62 4.42 11.12
C ILE A 100 11.46 4.17 10.15
N PHE A 101 10.22 4.30 10.62
CA PHE A 101 9.01 4.15 9.80
C PHE A 101 8.95 5.16 8.65
N VAL A 102 9.20 6.44 8.94
CA VAL A 102 9.20 7.50 7.92
C VAL A 102 10.33 7.29 6.90
N ILE A 103 11.54 6.93 7.36
CA ILE A 103 12.67 6.62 6.48
C ILE A 103 12.34 5.42 5.58
N TYR A 104 11.75 4.37 6.14
CA TYR A 104 11.33 3.20 5.37
C TYR A 104 10.40 3.62 4.23
N TRP A 105 9.37 4.41 4.51
CA TRP A 105 8.45 4.89 3.48
C TRP A 105 9.09 5.83 2.46
N ALA A 106 10.11 6.61 2.85
CA ALA A 106 10.91 7.38 1.91
C ALA A 106 11.58 6.47 0.88
N PHE A 107 12.25 5.41 1.33
CA PHE A 107 12.88 4.41 0.45
C PHE A 107 11.86 3.66 -0.40
N ARG A 108 10.69 3.29 0.18
CA ARG A 108 9.60 2.66 -0.59
C ARG A 108 9.09 3.57 -1.71
N GLY A 109 9.04 4.88 -1.47
CA GLY A 109 8.67 5.86 -2.51
C GLY A 109 9.62 5.86 -3.71
N ILE A 110 10.92 5.77 -3.45
CA ILE A 110 11.95 5.66 -4.49
C ILE A 110 11.80 4.33 -5.24
N ASP A 111 11.61 3.22 -4.52
CA ASP A 111 11.45 1.88 -5.09
C ASP A 111 10.22 1.80 -6.03
N VAL A 112 9.08 2.33 -5.60
CA VAL A 112 7.86 2.37 -6.42
C VAL A 112 8.02 3.27 -7.63
N ASP A 113 8.65 4.45 -7.50
CA ASP A 113 8.93 5.34 -8.65
C ASP A 113 9.89 4.66 -9.64
N ALA A 114 10.91 3.96 -9.16
CA ALA A 114 11.82 3.21 -10.01
C ALA A 114 11.08 2.12 -10.78
N PHE A 115 10.18 1.41 -10.11
CA PHE A 115 9.32 0.42 -10.74
C PHE A 115 8.36 1.04 -11.77
N TYR A 116 7.70 2.16 -11.49
CA TYR A 116 6.81 2.84 -12.44
C TYR A 116 7.57 3.35 -13.67
N ARG A 117 8.79 3.85 -13.50
CA ARG A 117 9.67 4.22 -14.62
C ARG A 117 10.08 2.99 -15.43
N LEU A 118 10.41 1.87 -14.78
CA LEU A 118 10.70 0.61 -15.46
C LEU A 118 9.50 0.13 -16.29
N GLN A 119 8.30 0.15 -15.71
CA GLN A 119 7.06 -0.15 -16.41
C GLN A 119 6.84 0.77 -17.61
N ALA A 120 7.18 2.05 -17.49
CA ALA A 120 7.09 3.00 -18.59
C ALA A 120 8.12 2.73 -19.70
N MET A 121 9.31 2.22 -19.37
CA MET A 121 10.30 1.80 -20.36
C MET A 121 9.89 0.50 -21.08
N ILE A 122 9.27 -0.45 -20.37
CA ILE A 122 8.88 -1.75 -20.94
C ILE A 122 7.57 -1.66 -21.74
N PHE A 123 6.54 -1.01 -21.17
CA PHE A 123 5.18 -0.99 -21.73
C PHE A 123 4.78 0.36 -22.35
N GLY A 124 5.64 1.37 -22.22
CA GLY A 124 5.40 2.73 -22.71
C GLY A 124 4.72 3.66 -21.70
N ASN A 125 4.62 4.94 -22.06
CA ASN A 125 3.98 5.99 -21.26
C ASN A 125 2.47 6.17 -21.56
N GLY A 126 1.92 5.36 -22.47
CA GLY A 126 0.52 5.47 -22.86
C GLY A 126 -0.45 5.09 -21.74
N VAL A 127 -1.65 5.67 -21.80
CA VAL A 127 -2.79 5.38 -20.91
C VAL A 127 -3.88 4.57 -21.63
N ASN A 128 -3.53 3.88 -22.72
CA ASN A 128 -4.45 2.96 -23.39
C ASN A 128 -4.70 1.72 -22.52
N TRP A 129 -5.83 1.05 -22.76
CA TRP A 129 -6.26 -0.06 -21.91
C TRP A 129 -5.24 -1.21 -21.89
N GLN A 130 -4.58 -1.52 -23.02
CA GLN A 130 -3.58 -2.59 -23.08
C GLN A 130 -2.38 -2.30 -22.18
N THR A 131 -1.82 -1.08 -22.27
CA THR A 131 -0.69 -0.65 -21.44
C THR A 131 -1.08 -0.67 -19.97
N ILE A 132 -2.28 -0.20 -19.61
CA ILE A 132 -2.76 -0.21 -18.21
C ILE A 132 -2.88 -1.64 -17.70
N VAL A 133 -3.53 -2.55 -18.45
CA VAL A 133 -3.71 -3.94 -18.04
C VAL A 133 -2.35 -4.63 -17.86
N CYS A 134 -1.42 -4.49 -18.80
CA CYS A 134 -0.07 -5.04 -18.66
C CYS A 134 0.64 -4.52 -17.41
N LYS A 135 0.56 -3.20 -17.16
CA LYS A 135 1.18 -2.58 -15.98
C LYS A 135 0.57 -3.10 -14.68
N VAL A 136 -0.75 -3.21 -14.60
CA VAL A 136 -1.46 -3.74 -13.43
C VAL A 136 -1.08 -5.20 -13.18
N LEU A 137 -1.05 -6.04 -14.22
CA LEU A 137 -0.70 -7.45 -14.06
C LEU A 137 0.72 -7.63 -13.53
N VAL A 138 1.69 -6.91 -14.10
CA VAL A 138 3.09 -6.99 -13.66
C VAL A 138 3.26 -6.39 -12.27
N ASP A 139 2.57 -5.29 -11.97
CA ASP A 139 2.56 -4.69 -10.64
C ASP A 139 2.06 -5.67 -9.59
N GLN A 140 0.86 -6.24 -9.78
CA GLN A 140 0.17 -6.98 -8.73
C GLN A 140 0.65 -8.42 -8.60
N PHE A 141 0.99 -9.08 -9.70
CA PHE A 141 1.38 -10.50 -9.71
C PHE A 141 2.88 -10.73 -9.75
N VAL A 142 3.69 -9.71 -10.06
CA VAL A 142 5.16 -9.83 -10.07
C VAL A 142 5.77 -8.95 -8.98
N TYR A 143 5.67 -7.63 -9.13
CA TYR A 143 6.33 -6.70 -8.21
C TYR A 143 5.79 -6.80 -6.78
N CYS A 144 4.47 -6.78 -6.59
CA CYS A 144 3.87 -6.86 -5.27
C CYS A 144 4.10 -8.23 -4.63
N PHE A 145 3.86 -9.31 -5.37
CA PHE A 145 3.98 -10.67 -4.87
C PHE A 145 5.41 -11.04 -4.47
N PHE A 146 6.41 -10.74 -5.33
CA PHE A 146 7.79 -11.17 -5.10
C PHE A 146 8.66 -10.14 -4.37
N TRP A 147 8.28 -8.86 -4.36
CA TRP A 147 9.12 -7.79 -3.81
C TRP A 147 8.40 -6.90 -2.80
N ALA A 148 7.39 -6.14 -3.22
CA ALA A 148 6.82 -5.09 -2.38
C ALA A 148 6.16 -5.64 -1.11
N THR A 149 5.34 -6.69 -1.22
CA THR A 149 4.72 -7.33 -0.05
C THR A 149 5.75 -8.04 0.83
N PRO A 150 6.63 -8.93 0.32
CA PRO A 150 7.63 -9.58 1.16
C PRO A 150 8.50 -8.60 1.96
N VAL A 151 9.01 -7.55 1.30
CA VAL A 151 9.83 -6.52 1.96
C VAL A 151 9.02 -5.79 3.04
N THR A 152 7.77 -5.44 2.76
CA THR A 152 6.90 -4.73 3.71
C THR A 152 6.47 -5.61 4.89
N ALA A 153 6.11 -6.85 4.62
CA ALA A 153 5.77 -7.85 5.63
C ALA A 153 6.93 -8.10 6.60
N LEU A 154 8.15 -8.26 6.06
CA LEU A 154 9.36 -8.43 6.87
C LEU A 154 9.67 -7.18 7.69
N PHE A 155 9.51 -5.99 7.10
CA PHE A 155 9.70 -4.74 7.83
C PHE A 155 8.73 -4.60 9.00
N TYR A 156 7.43 -4.88 8.78
CA TYR A 156 6.45 -4.86 9.88
C TYR A 156 6.72 -5.91 10.94
N ALA A 157 7.06 -7.14 10.54
CA ALA A 157 7.45 -8.18 11.49
C ALA A 157 8.68 -7.79 12.32
N TRP A 158 9.65 -7.10 11.72
CA TRP A 158 10.83 -6.57 12.40
C TRP A 158 10.48 -5.40 13.33
N MET A 159 9.56 -4.54 12.93
CA MET A 159 9.03 -3.44 13.74
C MET A 159 8.27 -3.96 14.97
N ASP A 160 7.46 -5.01 14.82
CA ASP A 160 6.66 -5.62 15.91
C ASP A 160 7.54 -6.15 17.06
N VAL A 161 8.73 -6.64 16.75
CA VAL A 161 9.70 -7.13 17.75
C VAL A 161 10.66 -6.04 18.24
N GLY A 162 10.34 -4.76 17.98
CA GLY A 162 11.13 -3.61 18.40
C GLY A 162 12.47 -3.47 17.68
N PHE A 163 12.50 -3.79 16.38
CA PHE A 163 13.70 -3.74 15.53
C PHE A 163 14.84 -4.69 15.96
N SER A 164 14.52 -5.78 16.66
CA SER A 164 15.51 -6.81 17.04
C SER A 164 15.50 -8.01 16.08
N VAL A 165 16.56 -8.16 15.28
CA VAL A 165 16.73 -9.30 14.35
C VAL A 165 16.83 -10.64 15.10
N LYS A 166 17.44 -10.63 16.30
CA LYS A 166 17.53 -11.84 17.14
C LYS A 166 16.14 -12.31 17.58
N ARG A 167 15.29 -11.37 18.02
CA ARG A 167 13.92 -11.68 18.42
C ARG A 167 13.06 -12.09 17.23
N LEU A 168 13.22 -11.43 16.07
CA LEU A 168 12.50 -11.82 14.85
C LEU A 168 12.72 -13.28 14.49
N LYS A 169 13.97 -13.75 14.52
CA LYS A 169 14.33 -15.15 14.22
C LYS A 169 13.87 -16.13 15.30
N ALA A 170 13.75 -15.70 16.54
CA ALA A 170 13.32 -16.53 17.66
C ALA A 170 11.78 -16.63 17.77
N GLU A 171 11.06 -15.55 17.42
CA GLU A 171 9.62 -15.41 17.62
C GLU A 171 8.79 -15.74 16.37
N LYS A 172 9.38 -15.72 15.16
CA LYS A 172 8.65 -16.02 13.92
C LYS A 172 9.36 -17.10 13.09
N SER A 173 8.62 -18.14 12.78
CA SER A 173 9.02 -19.16 11.81
C SER A 173 8.91 -18.64 10.38
N TRP A 174 9.68 -19.23 9.46
CA TRP A 174 9.61 -18.89 8.04
C TRP A 174 8.22 -19.16 7.44
N SER A 175 7.54 -20.19 7.91
CA SER A 175 6.16 -20.51 7.52
C SER A 175 5.16 -19.42 7.91
N GLU A 176 5.30 -18.82 9.09
CA GLU A 176 4.39 -17.75 9.53
C GLU A 176 4.62 -16.45 8.77
N ILE A 177 5.87 -16.17 8.37
CA ILE A 177 6.19 -15.03 7.51
C ILE A 177 5.57 -15.23 6.13
N LEU A 178 5.66 -16.44 5.57
CA LEU A 178 4.97 -16.77 4.31
C LEU A 178 3.45 -16.64 4.40
N ASP A 179 2.84 -17.16 5.48
CA ASP A 179 1.41 -17.03 5.72
C ASP A 179 1.00 -15.55 5.72
N LEU A 180 1.78 -14.71 6.42
CA LEU A 180 1.54 -13.28 6.52
C LEU A 180 1.68 -12.57 5.17
N ILE A 181 2.72 -12.91 4.38
CA ILE A 181 2.90 -12.39 3.02
C ILE A 181 1.69 -12.74 2.15
N LEU A 182 1.29 -14.01 2.15
CA LEU A 182 0.19 -14.48 1.30
C LEU A 182 -1.15 -13.86 1.70
N ILE A 183 -1.46 -13.83 3.00
CA ILE A 183 -2.67 -13.16 3.50
C ILE A 183 -2.65 -11.68 3.10
N PHE A 184 -1.55 -10.97 3.34
CA PHE A 184 -1.43 -9.55 3.02
C PHE A 184 -1.59 -9.30 1.51
N THR A 185 -0.91 -10.07 0.66
CA THR A 185 -1.02 -9.92 -0.80
C THR A 185 -2.45 -10.18 -1.28
N VAL A 186 -3.06 -11.30 -0.91
CA VAL A 186 -4.37 -11.68 -1.44
C VAL A 186 -5.48 -10.79 -0.88
N SER A 187 -5.44 -10.44 0.40
CA SER A 187 -6.46 -9.58 1.03
C SER A 187 -6.48 -8.16 0.48
N THR A 188 -5.38 -7.69 -0.09
CA THR A 188 -5.23 -6.33 -0.60
C THR A 188 -5.46 -6.22 -2.11
N TRP A 189 -5.41 -7.33 -2.86
CA TRP A 189 -5.68 -7.36 -4.31
C TRP A 189 -7.03 -6.77 -4.69
N MET A 190 -8.08 -7.02 -3.89
CA MET A 190 -9.40 -6.44 -4.15
C MET A 190 -9.32 -4.91 -4.24
N VAL A 191 -8.52 -4.28 -3.39
CA VAL A 191 -8.35 -2.82 -3.33
C VAL A 191 -7.33 -2.33 -4.36
N TRP A 192 -6.18 -2.98 -4.45
CA TRP A 192 -5.03 -2.50 -5.20
C TRP A 192 -5.06 -2.86 -6.68
N ILE A 193 -5.75 -3.91 -7.13
CA ILE A 193 -5.92 -4.16 -8.56
C ILE A 193 -6.70 -3.01 -9.22
N PRO A 194 -7.91 -2.61 -8.74
CA PRO A 194 -8.59 -1.44 -9.27
C PRO A 194 -7.82 -0.15 -8.97
N GLY A 195 -7.23 -0.03 -7.77
CA GLY A 195 -6.45 1.15 -7.38
C GLY A 195 -5.28 1.44 -8.32
N THR A 196 -4.49 0.41 -8.65
CA THR A 196 -3.37 0.55 -9.60
C THR A 196 -3.85 0.80 -11.03
N ALA A 197 -4.98 0.24 -11.46
CA ALA A 197 -5.57 0.59 -12.75
C ALA A 197 -5.93 2.07 -12.84
N ILE A 198 -6.51 2.64 -11.78
CA ILE A 198 -6.81 4.07 -11.67
C ILE A 198 -5.50 4.88 -11.69
N ILE A 199 -4.47 4.46 -10.94
CA ILE A 199 -3.16 5.13 -10.93
C ILE A 199 -2.55 5.15 -12.33
N TYR A 200 -2.49 4.02 -13.02
CA TYR A 200 -1.90 3.91 -14.35
C TYR A 200 -2.72 4.60 -15.46
N SER A 201 -3.96 5.03 -15.17
CA SER A 201 -4.75 5.85 -16.08
C SER A 201 -4.30 7.32 -16.14
N LEU A 202 -3.40 7.75 -15.22
CA LEU A 202 -2.78 9.07 -15.25
C LEU A 202 -1.43 9.07 -15.98
N PRO A 203 -0.99 10.22 -16.52
CA PRO A 203 0.36 10.41 -17.01
C PRO A 203 1.41 10.10 -15.93
N SER A 204 2.56 9.55 -16.35
CA SER A 204 3.62 9.04 -15.47
C SER A 204 3.98 9.94 -14.27
N PRO A 205 4.11 11.29 -14.39
CA PRO A 205 4.47 12.14 -13.26
C PRO A 205 3.38 12.22 -12.17
N LEU A 206 2.11 11.97 -12.49
CA LEU A 206 0.99 12.01 -11.54
C LEU A 206 0.71 10.66 -10.87
N GLN A 207 1.34 9.58 -11.34
CA GLN A 207 1.11 8.23 -10.80
C GLN A 207 1.59 8.11 -9.34
N ILE A 208 2.76 8.66 -9.02
CA ILE A 208 3.29 8.66 -7.63
C ILE A 208 2.44 9.51 -6.67
N PRO A 209 2.06 10.75 -7.01
CA PRO A 209 1.12 11.52 -6.20
C PRO A 209 -0.18 10.76 -5.89
N LEU A 210 -0.81 10.15 -6.89
CA LEU A 210 -2.05 9.40 -6.67
C LEU A 210 -1.81 8.13 -5.86
N PHE A 211 -0.74 7.38 -6.14
CA PHE A 211 -0.32 6.24 -5.33
C PHE A 211 -0.16 6.62 -3.84
N ASN A 212 0.49 7.74 -3.56
CA ASN A 212 0.72 8.22 -2.20
C ASN A 212 -0.58 8.58 -1.47
N LEU A 213 -1.51 9.26 -2.15
CA LEU A 213 -2.83 9.53 -1.60
C LEU A 213 -3.60 8.23 -1.34
N THR A 214 -3.66 7.33 -2.32
CA THR A 214 -4.31 6.02 -2.19
C THR A 214 -3.73 5.23 -1.02
N LEU A 215 -2.40 5.19 -0.89
CA LEU A 215 -1.70 4.54 0.21
C LEU A 215 -2.07 5.15 1.57
N CYS A 216 -2.01 6.48 1.69
CA CYS A 216 -2.35 7.19 2.92
C CYS A 216 -3.78 6.87 3.37
N PHE A 217 -4.74 7.03 2.46
CA PHE A 217 -6.14 6.77 2.74
C PHE A 217 -6.38 5.29 3.03
N PHE A 218 -5.71 4.37 2.33
CA PHE A 218 -5.83 2.94 2.59
C PHE A 218 -5.43 2.61 4.02
N VAL A 219 -4.25 3.07 4.47
CA VAL A 219 -3.78 2.81 5.84
C VAL A 219 -4.75 3.40 6.88
N ILE A 220 -5.23 4.63 6.66
CA ILE A 220 -6.17 5.29 7.57
C ILE A 220 -7.51 4.55 7.62
N LEU A 221 -8.11 4.24 6.47
CA LEU A 221 -9.40 3.58 6.39
C LEU A 221 -9.34 2.17 6.98
N VAL A 222 -8.31 1.37 6.64
CA VAL A 222 -8.13 0.04 7.25
C VAL A 222 -7.98 0.15 8.76
N SER A 223 -7.28 1.16 9.29
CA SER A 223 -7.18 1.36 10.75
C SER A 223 -8.52 1.73 11.41
N LEU A 224 -9.40 2.43 10.67
CA LEU A 224 -10.72 2.83 11.15
C LEU A 224 -11.70 1.66 11.17
N PHE A 225 -11.71 0.85 10.10
CA PHE A 225 -12.64 -0.26 9.92
C PHE A 225 -12.14 -1.58 10.54
N GLY A 226 -10.83 -1.77 10.70
CA GLY A 226 -10.23 -2.98 11.27
C GLY A 226 -10.48 -3.19 12.77
N ASN A 227 -10.96 -2.16 13.50
CA ASN A 227 -11.30 -2.26 14.92
C ASN A 227 -12.77 -2.59 15.20
N GLN A 228 -13.66 -2.57 14.20
CA GLN A 228 -15.08 -2.88 14.43
C GLN A 228 -15.32 -4.35 14.80
N SER A 229 -14.35 -5.24 14.58
CA SER A 229 -14.41 -6.65 14.99
C SER A 229 -14.03 -6.91 16.45
N LYS A 230 -13.51 -5.92 17.19
CA LYS A 230 -13.21 -6.06 18.62
C LYS A 230 -14.30 -5.52 19.54
N ASP A 231 -15.08 -4.55 19.07
CA ASP A 231 -16.12 -3.88 19.88
C ASP A 231 -17.46 -4.63 19.93
N HIS A 232 -17.64 -5.72 19.18
CA HIS A 232 -18.84 -6.55 19.23
C HIS A 232 -18.65 -7.86 20.02
N GLY A 233 -17.52 -7.99 20.73
CA GLY A 233 -17.21 -9.15 21.58
C GLY A 233 -17.37 -8.90 23.08
N GLU A 234 -17.74 -7.69 23.52
CA GLU A 234 -17.89 -7.36 24.95
C GLU A 234 -19.35 -7.09 25.39
N GLU A 235 -20.36 -7.34 24.54
CA GLU A 235 -21.79 -7.23 24.91
C GLU A 235 -22.55 -8.57 24.95
N LEU A 236 -21.88 -9.71 25.19
CA LEU A 236 -22.55 -10.99 25.50
C LEU A 236 -21.93 -11.69 26.72
#